data_AF-A0A061QX32-F1
#
_entry.id   AF-A0A061QX32-F1
#
_cell.length_a   1.000
_cell.length_b   1.000
_cell.length_c   1.000
_cell.angle_alpha   90.00
_cell.angle_beta   90.00
_cell.angle_gamma   90.00
#
_symmetry.space_group_name_H-M   'P 1'
#
loop_
_entity.id
_entity.type
_entity.pdbx_description
1 polymer ?
#
loop_
_entity_poly.entity_id
_entity_poly.type
_entity_poly.pdbx_seq_one_letter_code
_entity_poly.pdbx_strand_id
1 'polypeptide(L)'
;GILEVTVLRAEGLLNLDSPAQSGALKCIFEGITGGRSKSDPYVTVHLGSEGRIAKTRTIENDCSPVWNEKFCVPVCHTCDDIIFRLKDADNFGSSKLGIVRVFAEELLREGTVEGRRPVLKEDGSGSESRGHLNFKLLLRPHGSAQYSFEVPNTYVWRSHTGCRVKLYQDAHQNGNNFIPEVELGDGSVYEVRSCWEDIQEGIQAATRFIYVCGWAVNPARRLLRAPGAPTVGELLKAKAESGVCVLVMVWDDASSSSILNMKTGVMGTHDERTHQYFKGTPVKVKKAPRVGGKWDKLFKAVYTHHQKCVICDTPASDGSGGLKVMAFLGGIDLTDGRYDTAEHTLFSTLEGIHAEDFYQPVQGISPKHGPREPWEDIHCCVVGRPALDVKQNFEERNGGRSLPPEFCSPEDMGDVSADDPKSWNVQIFRSIDARSVEFDPEARAHSLWIKKGRAIERSIQDAYIHHIRRSKRFLYIENQYFVGSCFSWAEDQDAGAVHLVPVEIAAHICEKIRAGEEYAAYIVIPMFPEGDPESESVQAILHFQKNTMESMYRMIADAIRETGTDAHPTDFLC
;
A
#
# COMPACT_ATOMS: atom_id res chain seq x y z
N GLY A 1 -6.53 -17.06 -7.86
CA GLY A 1 -5.37 -17.99 -7.77
C GLY A 1 -4.04 -17.24 -7.76
N ILE A 2 -2.93 -17.96 -7.99
CA ILE A 2 -1.58 -17.41 -8.23
C ILE A 2 -1.09 -17.95 -9.57
N LEU A 3 -0.70 -17.05 -10.48
CA LEU A 3 -0.06 -17.38 -11.75
C LEU A 3 1.44 -17.12 -11.63
N GLU A 4 2.24 -18.19 -11.74
CA GLU A 4 3.68 -18.07 -11.90
C GLU A 4 4.01 -17.99 -13.40
N VAL A 5 4.70 -16.91 -13.79
CA VAL A 5 5.12 -16.64 -15.16
C VAL A 5 6.63 -16.58 -15.21
N THR A 6 7.26 -17.46 -15.98
CA THR A 6 8.70 -17.43 -16.23
C THR A 6 8.95 -17.10 -17.70
N VAL A 7 9.63 -15.98 -17.95
CA VAL A 7 10.08 -15.56 -19.28
C VAL A 7 11.57 -15.91 -19.40
N LEU A 8 11.89 -16.91 -20.22
CA LEU A 8 13.25 -17.47 -20.27
C LEU A 8 14.11 -16.70 -21.28
N ARG A 9 13.81 -16.84 -22.57
CA ARG A 9 14.57 -16.24 -23.66
C ARG A 9 13.74 -16.13 -24.93
N ALA A 10 14.17 -15.27 -25.86
CA ALA A 10 13.71 -15.29 -27.23
C ALA A 10 14.87 -15.58 -28.19
N GLU A 11 14.55 -16.06 -29.38
CA GLU A 11 15.52 -16.45 -30.40
C GLU A 11 15.11 -15.92 -31.77
N GLY A 12 16.05 -15.29 -32.47
CA GLY A 12 15.87 -14.87 -33.86
C GLY A 12 14.77 -13.82 -34.03
N LEU A 13 14.67 -12.88 -33.10
CA LEU A 13 13.76 -11.75 -33.22
C LEU A 13 14.12 -10.87 -34.41
N LEU A 14 13.11 -10.28 -35.03
CA LEU A 14 13.29 -9.26 -36.07
C LEU A 14 14.11 -8.09 -35.52
N ASN A 15 15.05 -7.59 -36.32
CA ASN A 15 15.83 -6.40 -35.99
C ASN A 15 15.17 -5.15 -36.56
N LEU A 16 14.46 -4.40 -35.72
CA LEU A 16 13.78 -3.15 -36.11
C LEU A 16 14.71 -1.94 -36.15
N ASP A 17 15.92 -2.05 -35.60
CA ASP A 17 16.94 -1.00 -35.58
C ASP A 17 17.97 -1.17 -36.72
N SER A 18 17.71 -2.10 -37.64
CA SER A 18 18.50 -2.25 -38.86
C SER A 18 18.21 -1.11 -39.86
N PRO A 19 19.24 -0.50 -40.48
CA PRO A 19 19.09 0.55 -41.50
C PRO A 19 18.18 0.19 -42.69
N ALA A 20 17.97 -1.11 -42.94
CA ALA A 20 17.12 -1.60 -44.01
C ALA A 20 15.61 -1.61 -43.66
N GLN A 21 15.27 -1.48 -42.37
CA GLN A 21 13.88 -1.53 -41.86
C GLN A 21 13.45 -0.24 -41.15
N SER A 22 14.40 0.61 -40.75
CA SER A 22 14.14 1.92 -40.17
C SER A 22 13.82 2.97 -41.25
N GLY A 23 12.67 3.66 -41.13
CA GLY A 23 12.30 4.74 -42.04
C GLY A 23 13.32 5.89 -42.03
N ALA A 24 13.44 6.62 -43.14
CA ALA A 24 14.50 7.62 -43.38
C ALA A 24 14.71 8.66 -42.25
N LEU A 25 13.65 9.00 -41.49
CA LEU A 25 13.71 9.90 -40.35
C LEU A 25 14.40 9.32 -39.09
N LYS A 26 14.31 8.00 -38.85
CA LYS A 26 14.91 7.32 -37.68
C LYS A 26 16.44 7.22 -37.82
N CYS A 27 16.92 6.91 -39.03
CA CYS A 27 18.35 6.84 -39.35
C CYS A 27 19.11 8.17 -39.16
N ILE A 28 18.46 9.32 -39.40
CA ILE A 28 19.09 10.65 -39.27
C ILE A 28 19.29 11.01 -37.78
N PHE A 29 18.36 10.62 -36.90
CA PHE A 29 18.43 10.94 -35.48
C PHE A 29 19.40 10.03 -34.71
N GLU A 30 19.44 8.74 -35.04
CA GLU A 30 20.31 7.76 -34.37
C GLU A 30 21.79 7.90 -34.75
N GLY A 31 22.09 8.45 -35.93
CA GLY A 31 23.45 8.78 -36.36
C GLY A 31 24.15 9.85 -35.50
N ILE A 32 23.39 10.61 -34.71
CA ILE A 32 23.92 11.68 -33.83
C ILE A 32 24.18 11.16 -32.40
N THR A 33 23.56 10.06 -31.98
CA THR A 33 23.55 9.60 -30.57
C THR A 33 24.41 8.36 -30.25
N GLY A 34 25.19 7.85 -31.20
CA GLY A 34 25.94 6.60 -31.00
C GLY A 34 25.03 5.36 -31.20
N GLY A 35 25.40 4.51 -32.15
CA GLY A 35 24.48 3.61 -32.85
C GLY A 35 24.03 2.38 -32.07
N ARG A 36 22.70 2.15 -32.09
CA ARG A 36 22.08 0.85 -31.85
C ARG A 36 22.06 0.08 -33.18
N SER A 37 22.47 -1.19 -33.17
CA SER A 37 22.54 -2.00 -34.40
C SER A 37 21.59 -3.19 -34.40
N LYS A 38 20.94 -3.45 -33.26
CA LYS A 38 19.93 -4.48 -33.02
C LYS A 38 18.88 -3.95 -32.05
N SER A 39 17.67 -4.52 -32.14
CA SER A 39 16.58 -4.26 -31.21
C SER A 39 16.96 -4.46 -29.74
N ASP A 40 16.26 -3.71 -28.89
CA ASP A 40 16.33 -3.69 -27.43
C ASP A 40 15.09 -4.37 -26.80
N PRO A 41 14.94 -5.70 -26.89
CA PRO A 41 13.67 -6.36 -26.58
C PRO A 41 13.33 -6.43 -25.10
N TYR A 42 12.03 -6.35 -24.82
CA TYR A 42 11.41 -6.71 -23.56
C TYR A 42 10.04 -7.37 -23.79
N VAL A 43 9.54 -8.07 -22.76
CA VAL A 43 8.26 -8.78 -22.81
C VAL A 43 7.29 -8.17 -21.79
N THR A 44 6.04 -7.98 -22.19
CA THR A 44 4.93 -7.74 -21.26
C THR A 44 3.93 -8.87 -21.34
N VAL A 45 3.44 -9.34 -20.20
CA VAL A 45 2.45 -10.43 -20.13
C VAL A 45 1.12 -9.86 -19.68
N HIS A 46 0.06 -10.22 -20.40
CA HIS A 46 -1.30 -9.73 -20.21
C HIS A 46 -2.27 -10.89 -20.06
N LEU A 47 -3.28 -10.72 -19.21
CA LEU A 47 -4.49 -11.53 -19.16
C LEU A 47 -5.56 -10.77 -19.95
N GLY A 48 -5.97 -11.32 -21.09
CA GLY A 48 -6.77 -10.59 -22.06
C GLY A 48 -6.01 -9.44 -22.73
N SER A 49 -6.76 -8.48 -23.28
CA SER A 49 -6.21 -7.33 -24.03
C SER A 49 -5.50 -6.31 -23.13
N GLU A 50 -6.07 -6.02 -21.95
CA GLU A 50 -5.68 -4.89 -21.09
C GLU A 50 -5.07 -5.30 -19.73
N GLY A 51 -5.24 -6.54 -19.29
CA GLY A 51 -4.81 -7.01 -17.97
C GLY A 51 -3.31 -7.26 -17.83
N ARG A 52 -2.45 -6.23 -17.90
CA ARG A 52 -1.00 -6.40 -17.79
C ARG A 52 -0.55 -6.86 -16.39
N ILE A 53 -0.03 -8.09 -16.31
CA ILE A 53 0.42 -8.72 -15.05
C ILE A 53 1.94 -8.71 -14.84
N ALA A 54 2.74 -8.64 -15.91
CA ALA A 54 4.19 -8.68 -15.81
C ALA A 54 4.90 -7.85 -16.90
N LYS A 55 6.12 -7.41 -16.62
CA LYS A 55 7.03 -6.78 -17.58
C LYS A 55 8.49 -7.12 -17.22
N THR A 56 9.23 -7.70 -18.16
CA THR A 56 10.67 -7.99 -18.00
C THR A 56 11.52 -6.73 -18.09
N ARG A 57 12.81 -6.85 -17.74
CA ARG A 57 13.82 -5.86 -18.10
C ARG A 57 13.99 -5.80 -19.62
N THR A 58 14.45 -4.64 -20.08
CA THR A 58 14.95 -4.47 -21.45
C THR A 58 16.35 -5.05 -21.53
N ILE A 59 16.61 -5.85 -22.56
CA ILE A 59 17.97 -6.30 -22.91
C ILE A 59 18.38 -5.49 -24.13
N GLU A 60 19.50 -4.80 -24.04
CA GLU A 60 19.95 -3.88 -25.07
C GLU A 60 20.68 -4.62 -26.20
N ASN A 61 20.42 -4.24 -27.44
CA ASN A 61 21.15 -4.61 -28.64
C ASN A 61 21.28 -6.14 -28.86
N ASP A 62 20.17 -6.88 -28.69
CA ASP A 62 20.16 -8.35 -28.78
C ASP A 62 18.85 -8.90 -29.37
N CYS A 63 18.93 -9.56 -30.54
CA CYS A 63 17.80 -10.26 -31.18
C CYS A 63 17.55 -11.67 -30.60
N SER A 64 18.38 -12.15 -29.68
CA SER A 64 18.22 -13.44 -28.98
C SER A 64 18.33 -13.27 -27.46
N PRO A 65 17.51 -12.39 -26.85
CA PRO A 65 17.63 -11.98 -25.46
C PRO A 65 17.36 -13.12 -24.47
N VAL A 66 18.11 -13.15 -23.37
CA VAL A 66 17.91 -14.08 -22.23
C VAL A 66 17.52 -13.31 -20.96
N TRP A 67 16.24 -13.38 -20.59
CA TRP A 67 15.72 -12.70 -19.40
C TRP A 67 15.87 -13.54 -18.13
N ASN A 68 15.45 -14.81 -18.16
CA ASN A 68 15.34 -15.69 -17.00
C ASN A 68 14.62 -15.02 -15.80
N GLU A 69 13.53 -14.33 -16.08
CA GLU A 69 12.75 -13.61 -15.06
C GLU A 69 11.49 -14.40 -14.70
N LYS A 70 11.25 -14.55 -13.39
CA LYS A 70 10.06 -15.20 -12.82
C LYS A 70 9.18 -14.16 -12.12
N PHE A 71 7.87 -14.26 -12.32
CA PHE A 71 6.86 -13.43 -11.68
C PHE A 71 5.84 -14.32 -11.00
N CYS A 72 5.57 -14.08 -9.71
CA CYS A 72 4.48 -14.70 -8.98
C CYS A 72 3.36 -13.66 -8.82
N VAL A 73 2.25 -13.84 -9.53
CA VAL A 73 1.19 -12.83 -9.62
C VAL A 73 -0.13 -13.40 -9.09
N PRO A 74 -0.71 -12.82 -8.01
CA PRO A 74 -2.10 -13.08 -7.68
C PRO A 74 -2.98 -12.72 -8.87
N VAL A 75 -3.96 -13.56 -9.19
CA VAL A 75 -4.86 -13.35 -10.32
C VAL A 75 -6.31 -13.62 -9.91
N CYS A 76 -7.20 -12.72 -10.35
CA CYS A 76 -8.65 -12.84 -10.30
C CYS A 76 -9.23 -12.11 -11.52
N HIS A 77 -8.94 -12.65 -12.72
CA HIS A 77 -9.29 -12.05 -14.00
C HIS A 77 -10.13 -13.03 -14.81
N THR A 78 -11.04 -12.50 -15.63
CA THR A 78 -11.72 -13.26 -16.68
C THR A 78 -11.03 -12.95 -18.01
N CYS A 79 -10.51 -13.98 -18.70
CA CYS A 79 -9.87 -13.81 -19.99
C CYS A 79 -9.81 -15.12 -20.78
N ASP A 80 -9.82 -15.01 -22.11
CA ASP A 80 -9.67 -16.17 -23.02
C ASP A 80 -8.20 -16.51 -23.29
N ASP A 81 -7.31 -15.51 -23.24
CA ASP A 81 -5.91 -15.62 -23.62
C ASP A 81 -4.96 -15.02 -22.59
N ILE A 82 -3.82 -15.67 -22.39
CA ILE A 82 -2.61 -15.09 -21.82
C ILE A 82 -1.71 -14.64 -22.98
N ILE A 83 -1.44 -13.34 -23.06
CA ILE A 83 -0.74 -12.73 -24.19
C ILE A 83 0.64 -12.21 -23.76
N PHE A 84 1.69 -12.79 -24.34
CA PHE A 84 3.05 -12.26 -24.26
C PHE A 84 3.26 -11.30 -25.42
N ARG A 85 3.37 -10.00 -25.15
CA ARG A 85 3.71 -8.98 -26.15
C ARG A 85 5.20 -8.67 -26.10
N LEU A 86 5.91 -8.96 -27.19
CA LEU A 86 7.32 -8.63 -27.38
C LEU A 86 7.44 -7.24 -28.01
N LYS A 87 8.27 -6.39 -27.40
CA LYS A 87 8.42 -4.99 -27.78
C LYS A 87 9.88 -4.59 -27.82
N ASP A 88 10.19 -3.65 -28.69
CA ASP A 88 11.48 -2.99 -28.82
C ASP A 88 11.49 -1.66 -28.04
N ALA A 89 12.56 -1.35 -27.32
CA ALA A 89 12.63 -0.17 -26.45
C ALA A 89 13.28 1.03 -27.17
N ASP A 90 12.46 1.84 -27.83
CA ASP A 90 12.89 3.04 -28.54
C ASP A 90 12.97 4.29 -27.64
N ASN A 91 13.71 5.32 -28.07
CA ASN A 91 13.79 6.61 -27.37
C ASN A 91 12.43 7.34 -27.30
N PHE A 92 11.52 7.07 -28.24
CA PHE A 92 10.18 7.69 -28.34
C PHE A 92 9.07 6.63 -28.43
N GLY A 93 8.99 5.77 -27.42
CA GLY A 93 7.94 4.76 -27.30
C GLY A 93 8.47 3.34 -27.39
N SER A 94 7.69 2.44 -27.96
CA SER A 94 8.14 1.06 -28.18
C SER A 94 7.51 0.46 -29.42
N SER A 95 8.34 -0.04 -30.33
CA SER A 95 7.89 -0.76 -31.52
C SER A 95 7.45 -2.19 -31.17
N LYS A 96 6.45 -2.73 -31.88
CA LYS A 96 5.89 -4.06 -31.62
C LYS A 96 6.65 -5.13 -32.44
N LEU A 97 7.33 -6.05 -31.77
CA LEU A 97 8.00 -7.18 -32.43
C LEU A 97 6.98 -8.26 -32.80
N GLY A 98 6.06 -8.57 -31.88
CA GLY A 98 4.97 -9.51 -32.10
C GLY A 98 4.39 -10.03 -30.78
N ILE A 99 3.58 -11.07 -30.87
CA ILE A 99 2.91 -11.69 -29.73
C ILE A 99 3.05 -13.21 -29.72
N VAL A 100 2.92 -13.79 -28.54
CA VAL A 100 2.60 -15.20 -28.32
C VAL A 100 1.33 -15.27 -27.51
N ARG A 101 0.36 -16.08 -27.94
CA ARG A 101 -0.90 -16.33 -27.22
C ARG A 101 -0.90 -17.75 -26.65
N VAL A 102 -1.41 -17.87 -25.43
CA VAL A 102 -1.71 -19.15 -24.78
C VAL A 102 -3.16 -19.08 -24.32
N PHE A 103 -3.99 -20.04 -24.75
CA PHE A 103 -5.39 -20.06 -24.34
C PHE A 103 -5.49 -20.34 -22.83
N ALA A 104 -6.35 -19.58 -22.14
CA ALA A 104 -6.58 -19.76 -20.71
C ALA A 104 -7.09 -21.18 -20.39
N GLU A 105 -7.90 -21.76 -21.28
CA GLU A 105 -8.41 -23.13 -21.17
C GLU A 105 -7.27 -24.18 -21.16
N GLU A 106 -6.23 -23.99 -21.98
CA GLU A 106 -5.04 -24.86 -21.98
C GLU A 106 -4.38 -24.86 -20.60
N LEU A 107 -4.20 -23.67 -20.02
CA LEU A 107 -3.58 -23.53 -18.70
C LEU A 107 -4.46 -24.05 -17.56
N LEU A 108 -5.78 -23.84 -17.61
CA LEU A 108 -6.71 -24.35 -16.62
C LEU A 108 -6.77 -25.88 -16.61
N ARG A 109 -6.67 -26.51 -17.78
CA ARG A 109 -6.70 -27.97 -17.95
C ARG A 109 -5.38 -28.63 -17.54
N GLU A 110 -4.25 -28.11 -18.00
CA GLU A 110 -2.93 -28.74 -17.78
C GLU A 110 -2.27 -28.31 -16.47
N GLY A 111 -2.70 -27.18 -15.88
CA GLY A 111 -2.10 -26.54 -14.71
C GLY A 111 -0.73 -25.89 -14.99
N THR A 112 0.03 -26.42 -15.94
CA THR A 112 1.31 -25.88 -16.41
C THR A 112 1.34 -25.86 -17.94
N VAL A 113 1.79 -24.75 -18.52
CA VAL A 113 2.06 -24.63 -19.96
C VAL A 113 3.47 -24.08 -20.14
N GLU A 114 4.33 -24.82 -20.83
CA GLU A 114 5.70 -24.40 -21.10
C GLU A 114 6.15 -24.78 -22.52
N GLY A 115 7.16 -24.08 -23.02
CA GLY A 115 7.82 -24.46 -24.25
C GLY A 115 8.11 -23.28 -25.19
N ARG A 116 8.47 -23.66 -26.42
CA ARG A 116 8.88 -22.75 -27.49
C ARG A 116 7.70 -22.47 -28.40
N ARG A 117 7.26 -21.21 -28.48
CA ARG A 117 6.16 -20.78 -29.37
C ARG A 117 6.64 -19.73 -30.38
N PRO A 118 6.12 -19.73 -31.62
CA PRO A 118 6.46 -18.72 -32.61
C PRO A 118 5.89 -17.35 -32.22
N VAL A 119 6.66 -16.30 -32.46
CA VAL A 119 6.22 -14.91 -32.29
C VAL A 119 5.52 -14.46 -33.55
N LEU A 120 4.24 -14.12 -33.45
CA LEU A 120 3.38 -13.76 -34.59
C LEU A 120 3.02 -12.27 -34.57
N LYS A 121 2.46 -11.75 -35.65
CA LYS A 121 1.93 -10.37 -35.65
C LYS A 121 0.68 -10.27 -34.76
N GLU A 122 0.52 -9.11 -34.11
CA GLU A 122 -0.62 -8.88 -33.21
C GLU A 122 -1.96 -8.77 -33.95
N ASP A 123 -1.95 -8.23 -35.16
CA ASP A 123 -3.12 -8.08 -36.04
C ASP A 123 -3.56 -9.39 -36.71
N GLY A 124 -2.85 -10.49 -36.46
CA GLY A 124 -3.08 -11.78 -37.11
C GLY A 124 -2.70 -11.81 -38.60
N SER A 125 -2.09 -10.73 -39.14
CA SER A 125 -1.72 -10.68 -40.55
C SER A 125 -0.42 -11.45 -40.80
N GLY A 126 -0.55 -12.63 -41.39
CA GLY A 126 0.57 -13.49 -41.78
C GLY A 126 0.97 -14.52 -40.71
N SER A 127 1.24 -15.73 -41.17
CA SER A 127 1.64 -16.88 -40.36
C SER A 127 3.15 -17.01 -40.18
N GLU A 128 3.93 -16.06 -40.71
CA GLU A 128 5.38 -16.10 -40.64
C GLU A 128 5.87 -15.75 -39.23
N SER A 129 6.72 -16.64 -38.71
CA SER A 129 7.36 -16.47 -37.40
C SER A 129 8.36 -15.32 -37.42
N ARG A 130 8.23 -14.39 -36.47
CA ARG A 130 9.15 -13.26 -36.23
C ARG A 130 10.18 -13.58 -35.14
N GLY A 131 10.49 -14.86 -34.96
CA GLY A 131 11.31 -15.39 -33.87
C GLY A 131 10.50 -16.31 -32.95
N HIS A 132 11.13 -16.80 -31.89
CA HIS A 132 10.48 -17.71 -30.95
C HIS A 132 10.67 -17.25 -29.51
N LEU A 133 9.65 -17.45 -28.68
CA LEU A 133 9.72 -17.21 -27.23
C LEU A 133 9.70 -18.54 -26.48
N ASN A 134 10.60 -18.69 -25.52
CA ASN A 134 10.59 -19.77 -24.53
C ASN A 134 10.05 -19.23 -23.20
N PHE A 135 9.03 -19.87 -22.66
CA PHE A 135 8.38 -19.48 -21.41
C PHE A 135 7.87 -20.69 -20.63
N LYS A 136 7.47 -20.44 -19.38
CA LYS A 136 6.72 -21.37 -18.53
C LYS A 136 5.64 -20.61 -17.77
N LEU A 137 4.43 -21.16 -17.76
CA LEU A 137 3.27 -20.73 -16.98
C LEU A 137 2.90 -21.86 -16.02
N LEU A 138 2.68 -21.54 -14.75
CA LEU A 138 2.15 -22.47 -13.75
C LEU A 138 1.02 -21.76 -13.01
N LEU A 139 -0.20 -22.29 -13.10
CA LEU A 139 -1.35 -21.79 -12.37
C LEU A 139 -1.54 -22.61 -11.09
N ARG A 140 -1.60 -21.91 -9.95
CA ARG A 140 -2.10 -22.45 -8.68
C ARG A 140 -3.50 -21.89 -8.43
N PRO A 141 -4.57 -22.68 -8.64
CA PRO A 141 -5.94 -22.22 -8.43
C PRO A 141 -6.19 -21.72 -7.01
N HIS A 142 -7.23 -20.90 -6.84
CA HIS A 142 -7.74 -20.65 -5.49
C HIS A 142 -8.30 -21.96 -4.89
N GLY A 143 -8.17 -22.16 -3.58
CA GLY A 143 -8.58 -23.40 -2.91
C GLY A 143 -7.58 -24.57 -2.99
N SER A 144 -6.50 -24.48 -3.80
CA SER A 144 -5.51 -25.56 -3.91
C SER A 144 -4.55 -25.67 -2.71
N ALA A 145 -4.59 -24.73 -1.77
CA ALA A 145 -3.77 -24.70 -0.57
C ALA A 145 -4.63 -24.33 0.64
N GLN A 146 -4.31 -24.88 1.82
CA GLN A 146 -4.92 -24.44 3.07
C GLN A 146 -4.42 -23.03 3.43
N TYR A 147 -5.35 -22.12 3.65
CA TYR A 147 -5.03 -20.78 4.15
C TYR A 147 -4.63 -20.85 5.62
N SER A 148 -3.44 -20.34 5.92
CA SER A 148 -2.94 -20.13 7.29
C SER A 148 -3.35 -18.75 7.83
N PHE A 149 -3.12 -18.53 9.13
CA PHE A 149 -3.16 -17.20 9.73
C PHE A 149 -1.99 -16.33 9.25
N GLU A 150 -0.79 -16.90 9.13
CA GLU A 150 0.36 -16.23 8.50
C GLU A 150 0.13 -16.07 6.99
N VAL A 151 0.45 -14.90 6.45
CA VAL A 151 0.47 -14.62 5.01
C VAL A 151 1.82 -15.10 4.46
N PRO A 152 1.83 -16.02 3.48
CA PRO A 152 3.07 -16.58 2.93
C PRO A 152 3.77 -15.62 1.96
N ASN A 153 5.06 -15.87 1.71
CA ASN A 153 5.88 -15.18 0.70
C ASN A 153 5.99 -13.65 0.87
N THR A 154 5.88 -13.15 2.10
CA THR A 154 6.26 -11.76 2.43
C THR A 154 7.79 -11.62 2.41
N TYR A 155 8.27 -10.40 2.11
CA TYR A 155 9.71 -10.16 1.94
C TYR A 155 10.48 -10.11 3.27
N VAL A 156 10.03 -9.33 4.25
CA VAL A 156 10.84 -9.10 5.48
C VAL A 156 10.36 -9.92 6.68
N TRP A 157 9.08 -9.84 7.02
CA TRP A 157 8.61 -10.25 8.34
C TRP A 157 7.60 -11.39 8.27
N ARG A 158 7.91 -12.43 9.06
CA ARG A 158 7.01 -13.55 9.36
C ARG A 158 6.08 -13.17 10.50
N SER A 159 5.09 -14.02 10.79
CA SER A 159 4.25 -13.80 11.96
C SER A 159 5.05 -14.04 13.24
N HIS A 160 4.91 -13.12 14.19
CA HIS A 160 5.33 -13.31 15.57
C HIS A 160 4.15 -13.82 16.38
N THR A 161 4.42 -14.66 17.39
CA THR A 161 3.43 -15.15 18.36
C THR A 161 3.73 -14.55 19.74
N GLY A 162 2.80 -14.62 20.70
CA GLY A 162 3.02 -14.07 22.04
C GLY A 162 3.12 -12.54 22.08
N CYS A 163 2.46 -11.85 21.13
CA CYS A 163 2.48 -10.41 21.03
C CYS A 163 1.33 -9.76 21.83
N ARG A 164 1.39 -8.44 21.98
CA ARG A 164 0.26 -7.63 22.44
C ARG A 164 -0.09 -6.59 21.39
N VAL A 165 -1.39 -6.42 21.19
CA VAL A 165 -1.97 -5.37 20.34
C VAL A 165 -2.96 -4.58 21.16
N LYS A 166 -2.87 -3.26 21.08
CA LYS A 166 -3.95 -2.34 21.47
C LYS A 166 -4.58 -1.79 20.20
N LEU A 167 -5.90 -1.84 20.11
CA LEU A 167 -6.66 -1.26 19.01
C LEU A 167 -7.24 0.07 19.50
N TYR A 168 -7.22 1.08 18.65
CA TYR A 168 -7.76 2.40 18.94
C TYR A 168 -8.78 2.77 17.86
N GLN A 169 -9.97 3.12 18.32
CA GLN A 169 -10.95 3.89 17.56
C GLN A 169 -10.71 5.36 17.89
N ASP A 170 -10.50 6.17 16.85
CA ASP A 170 -10.16 7.59 16.93
C ASP A 170 -8.88 7.92 17.70
N ALA A 171 -8.58 9.22 17.77
CA ALA A 171 -7.45 9.73 18.53
C ALA A 171 -7.68 9.64 20.05
N HIS A 172 -8.92 9.76 20.50
CA HIS A 172 -9.25 9.88 21.93
C HIS A 172 -10.66 9.36 22.25
N GLN A 173 -10.88 8.98 23.51
CA GLN A 173 -12.16 8.43 23.97
C GLN A 173 -12.64 9.18 25.22
N ASN A 174 -13.85 9.76 25.17
CA ASN A 174 -14.45 10.49 26.29
C ASN A 174 -15.19 9.53 27.26
N GLY A 175 -14.49 8.53 27.78
CA GLY A 175 -15.06 7.49 28.66
C GLY A 175 -16.05 6.54 27.96
N ASN A 176 -16.57 5.56 28.71
CA ASN A 176 -17.38 4.44 28.17
C ASN A 176 -18.83 4.80 27.78
N ASN A 177 -19.22 6.07 27.73
CA ASN A 177 -20.65 6.42 27.63
C ASN A 177 -21.27 6.14 26.24
N PHE A 178 -20.47 5.99 25.18
CA PHE A 178 -20.95 5.81 23.82
C PHE A 178 -20.84 4.36 23.31
N ILE A 179 -19.89 3.60 23.84
CA ILE A 179 -19.67 2.20 23.46
C ILE A 179 -20.39 1.32 24.48
N PRO A 180 -21.38 0.50 24.07
CA PRO A 180 -22.07 -0.39 25.00
C PRO A 180 -21.06 -1.35 25.63
N GLU A 181 -21.37 -1.85 26.84
CA GLU A 181 -20.54 -2.90 27.44
C GLU A 181 -20.55 -4.14 26.54
N VAL A 182 -19.38 -4.49 25.99
CA VAL A 182 -19.20 -5.69 25.17
C VAL A 182 -18.44 -6.72 25.99
N GLU A 183 -19.12 -7.81 26.34
CA GLU A 183 -18.48 -8.95 27.00
C GLU A 183 -17.63 -9.75 26.00
N LEU A 184 -16.40 -10.06 26.39
CA LEU A 184 -15.43 -10.84 25.62
C LEU A 184 -15.52 -12.32 25.98
N GLY A 185 -14.91 -13.19 25.16
CA GLY A 185 -14.96 -14.65 25.35
C GLY A 185 -14.33 -15.17 26.66
N ASP A 186 -13.59 -14.34 27.39
CA ASP A 186 -13.02 -14.64 28.71
C ASP A 186 -13.86 -14.09 29.87
N GLY A 187 -15.03 -13.50 29.59
CA GLY A 187 -15.93 -12.87 30.56
C GLY A 187 -15.50 -11.46 31.00
N SER A 188 -14.42 -10.91 30.43
CA SER A 188 -14.05 -9.50 30.66
C SER A 188 -14.83 -8.56 29.74
N VAL A 189 -15.01 -7.31 30.16
CA VAL A 189 -15.62 -6.27 29.32
C VAL A 189 -14.53 -5.64 28.44
N TYR A 190 -14.86 -5.39 27.17
CA TYR A 190 -13.99 -4.70 26.24
C TYR A 190 -13.57 -3.33 26.81
N GLU A 191 -12.26 -3.14 26.94
CA GLU A 191 -11.68 -1.90 27.42
C GLU A 191 -11.42 -0.95 26.25
N VAL A 192 -12.15 0.16 26.23
CA VAL A 192 -11.94 1.27 25.30
C VAL A 192 -10.66 2.01 25.69
N ARG A 193 -9.83 2.37 24.69
CA ARG A 193 -8.52 3.01 24.91
C ARG A 193 -8.38 4.27 24.05
N SER A 194 -7.63 5.24 24.55
CA SER A 194 -7.32 6.49 23.83
C SER A 194 -5.96 6.42 23.15
N CYS A 195 -5.92 6.57 21.82
CA CYS A 195 -4.68 6.50 21.03
C CYS A 195 -3.64 7.55 21.47
N TRP A 196 -4.04 8.82 21.51
CA TRP A 196 -3.13 9.94 21.76
C TRP A 196 -2.70 10.06 23.22
N GLU A 197 -3.47 9.48 24.16
CA GLU A 197 -3.03 9.27 25.55
C GLU A 197 -1.86 8.30 25.59
N ASP A 198 -2.04 7.08 25.05
CA ASP A 198 -0.99 6.06 25.05
C ASP A 198 0.26 6.52 24.26
N ILE A 199 0.10 7.28 23.17
CA ILE A 199 1.24 7.89 22.45
C ILE A 199 1.99 8.88 23.34
N GLN A 200 1.28 9.78 24.04
CA GLN A 200 1.92 10.77 24.90
C GLN A 200 2.66 10.08 26.06
N GLU A 201 2.02 9.11 26.71
CA GLU A 201 2.63 8.32 27.78
C GLU A 201 3.89 7.59 27.29
N GLY A 202 3.83 6.96 26.11
CA GLY A 202 4.99 6.31 25.50
C GLY A 202 6.15 7.26 25.25
N ILE A 203 5.88 8.45 24.69
CA ILE A 203 6.90 9.49 24.47
C ILE A 203 7.52 9.95 25.79
N GLN A 204 6.70 10.16 26.82
CA GLN A 204 7.16 10.60 28.13
C GLN A 204 8.02 9.52 28.83
N ALA A 205 7.60 8.27 28.75
CA ALA A 205 8.28 7.12 29.35
C ALA A 205 9.60 6.75 28.65
N ALA A 206 9.77 7.10 27.37
CA ALA A 206 10.95 6.72 26.58
C ALA A 206 12.28 7.15 27.22
N THR A 207 13.24 6.23 27.26
CA THR A 207 14.55 6.47 27.88
C THR A 207 15.71 6.43 26.89
N ARG A 208 15.53 5.79 25.73
CA ARG A 208 16.60 5.59 24.73
C ARG A 208 16.30 6.24 23.39
N PHE A 209 15.10 6.04 22.84
CA PHE A 209 14.74 6.60 21.54
C PHE A 209 13.25 6.88 21.35
N ILE A 210 12.98 7.83 20.45
CA ILE A 210 11.65 8.11 19.93
C ILE A 210 11.79 8.34 18.42
N TYR A 211 11.17 7.50 17.61
CA TYR A 211 11.10 7.64 16.16
C TYR A 211 9.67 7.98 15.75
N VAL A 212 9.49 9.05 15.01
CA VAL A 212 8.18 9.50 14.50
C VAL A 212 8.24 9.51 12.98
N CYS A 213 7.31 8.83 12.31
CA CYS A 213 7.10 8.94 10.88
C CYS A 213 5.68 9.40 10.57
N GLY A 214 5.51 10.29 9.61
CA GLY A 214 4.18 10.74 9.20
C GLY A 214 4.18 11.23 7.76
N TRP A 215 2.99 11.21 7.14
CA TRP A 215 2.76 12.01 5.94
C TRP A 215 2.84 13.50 6.29
N ALA A 216 2.29 13.85 7.45
CA ALA A 216 2.43 15.16 8.07
C ALA A 216 2.69 15.01 9.58
N VAL A 217 3.52 15.89 10.13
CA VAL A 217 3.71 16.00 11.58
C VAL A 217 3.66 17.48 11.90
N ASN A 218 2.74 17.94 12.73
CA ASN A 218 2.70 19.31 13.21
C ASN A 218 3.15 19.40 14.68
N PRO A 219 4.38 19.89 14.96
CA PRO A 219 4.90 19.98 16.32
C PRO A 219 4.13 20.95 17.22
N ALA A 220 3.30 21.85 16.66
CA ALA A 220 2.51 22.79 17.45
C ALA A 220 1.22 22.18 18.01
N ARG A 221 0.86 20.95 17.63
CA ARG A 221 -0.37 20.30 18.12
C ARG A 221 -0.17 19.60 19.45
N ARG A 222 -1.23 19.55 20.24
CA ARG A 222 -1.28 18.85 21.53
C ARG A 222 -1.94 17.49 21.34
N LEU A 223 -1.35 16.46 21.96
CA LEU A 223 -1.96 15.14 21.99
C LEU A 223 -3.17 15.13 22.93
N LEU A 224 -3.00 15.68 24.13
CA LEU A 224 -4.09 15.85 25.08
C LEU A 224 -4.62 17.28 25.03
N ARG A 225 -5.95 17.43 25.13
CA ARG A 225 -6.63 18.73 25.07
C ARG A 225 -6.87 19.36 26.45
N ALA A 226 -6.32 18.77 27.50
CA ALA A 226 -6.33 19.35 28.83
C ALA A 226 -5.55 20.68 28.88
N PRO A 227 -6.00 21.70 29.63
CA PRO A 227 -5.27 22.94 29.79
C PRO A 227 -3.83 22.72 30.27
N GLY A 228 -2.86 23.34 29.60
CA GLY A 228 -1.44 23.22 29.94
C GLY A 228 -0.75 21.96 29.42
N ALA A 229 -1.45 21.08 28.69
CA ALA A 229 -0.82 19.94 28.03
C ALA A 229 0.27 20.41 27.03
N PRO A 230 1.44 19.75 27.01
CA PRO A 230 2.51 20.11 26.09
C PRO A 230 2.14 19.77 24.65
N THR A 231 2.72 20.53 23.73
CA THR A 231 2.69 20.19 22.31
C THR A 231 3.60 19.00 22.01
N VAL A 232 3.36 18.32 20.88
CA VAL A 232 4.23 17.24 20.36
C VAL A 232 5.67 17.75 20.23
N GLY A 233 5.85 18.98 19.75
CA GLY A 233 7.16 19.62 19.62
C GLY A 233 7.89 19.79 20.94
N GLU A 234 7.18 20.26 21.97
CA GLU A 234 7.74 20.44 23.33
C GLU A 234 8.11 19.09 23.96
N LEU A 235 7.26 18.07 23.82
CA LEU A 235 7.55 16.71 24.29
C LEU A 235 8.82 16.17 23.65
N LEU A 236 8.89 16.15 22.32
CA LEU A 236 10.03 15.61 21.58
C LEU A 236 11.32 16.36 21.87
N LYS A 237 11.26 17.70 21.96
CA LYS A 237 12.41 18.53 22.30
C LYS A 237 12.92 18.24 23.71
N ALA A 238 12.03 18.19 24.71
CA ALA A 238 12.41 17.92 26.09
C ALA A 238 13.10 16.55 26.24
N LYS A 239 12.59 15.52 25.56
CA LYS A 239 13.21 14.18 25.55
C LYS A 239 14.58 14.18 24.86
N ALA A 240 14.70 14.89 23.74
CA ALA A 240 15.98 14.99 23.04
C ALA A 240 17.04 15.73 23.89
N GLU A 241 16.63 16.76 24.62
CA GLU A 241 17.49 17.50 25.57
C GLU A 241 17.90 16.67 26.79
N SER A 242 17.06 15.70 27.20
CA SER A 242 17.41 14.73 28.25
C SER A 242 18.27 13.56 27.76
N GLY A 243 18.74 13.59 26.51
CA GLY A 243 19.65 12.58 25.94
C GLY A 243 18.96 11.43 25.19
N VAL A 244 17.63 11.45 25.01
CA VAL A 244 16.90 10.46 24.21
C VAL A 244 17.18 10.69 22.72
N CYS A 245 17.40 9.63 21.96
CA CYS A 245 17.58 9.72 20.51
C CYS A 245 16.23 10.00 19.82
N VAL A 246 15.96 11.25 19.44
CA VAL A 246 14.70 11.63 18.78
C VAL A 246 14.89 11.85 17.28
N LEU A 247 14.21 11.05 16.48
CA LEU A 247 14.19 11.13 15.01
C LEU A 247 12.77 11.39 14.50
N VAL A 248 12.61 12.37 13.63
CA VAL A 248 11.33 12.69 12.98
C VAL A 248 11.49 12.61 11.48
N MET A 249 10.73 11.74 10.82
CA MET A 249 10.72 11.56 9.37
C MET A 249 9.38 12.04 8.79
N VAL A 250 9.43 13.12 8.01
CA VAL A 250 8.26 13.68 7.32
C VAL A 250 8.41 13.53 5.81
N TRP A 251 7.30 13.43 5.09
CA TRP A 251 7.34 13.49 3.63
C TRP A 251 7.86 14.87 3.17
N ASP A 252 8.80 14.88 2.22
CA ASP A 252 9.29 16.12 1.58
C ASP A 252 8.32 16.50 0.45
N ASP A 253 7.47 17.50 0.71
CA ASP A 253 6.50 17.99 -0.27
C ASP A 253 7.24 18.81 -1.33
N ALA A 254 7.41 18.28 -2.54
CA ALA A 254 8.15 18.98 -3.60
C ALA A 254 7.51 20.33 -4.00
N SER A 255 6.23 20.56 -3.66
CA SER A 255 5.56 21.86 -3.86
C SER A 255 5.98 22.92 -2.84
N SER A 256 6.48 22.52 -1.66
CA SER A 256 6.94 23.44 -0.61
C SER A 256 8.24 24.17 -0.98
N SER A 257 8.99 23.67 -1.97
CA SER A 257 10.35 24.13 -2.27
C SER A 257 10.56 24.82 -3.62
N SER A 258 9.60 24.87 -4.57
CA SER A 258 10.01 25.24 -5.94
C SER A 258 9.15 26.08 -6.88
N ILE A 259 7.92 26.54 -6.59
CA ILE A 259 7.20 27.38 -7.61
C ILE A 259 6.49 28.64 -7.08
N LEU A 260 6.17 28.77 -5.78
CA LEU A 260 5.17 29.78 -5.40
C LEU A 260 5.42 30.63 -4.15
N ASN A 261 6.63 30.71 -3.57
CA ASN A 261 6.90 31.55 -2.38
C ASN A 261 5.82 31.42 -1.25
N MET A 262 5.07 30.33 -1.21
CA MET A 262 4.07 30.05 -0.19
C MET A 262 4.76 29.24 0.89
N LYS A 263 4.80 29.79 2.12
CA LYS A 263 5.44 29.18 3.30
C LYS A 263 4.66 27.96 3.86
N THR A 264 3.80 27.37 3.04
CA THR A 264 2.92 26.23 3.32
C THR A 264 2.81 25.46 2.02
N GLY A 265 3.26 24.19 2.00
CA GLY A 265 3.03 23.29 0.86
C GLY A 265 1.55 23.24 0.50
N VAL A 266 1.25 22.98 -0.78
CA VAL A 266 -0.12 23.00 -1.32
C VAL A 266 -1.01 21.94 -0.64
N MET A 267 -0.41 20.91 -0.05
CA MET A 267 -1.09 19.80 0.62
C MET A 267 -1.14 19.93 2.15
N GLY A 268 -0.74 21.05 2.76
CA GLY A 268 -0.86 21.24 4.21
C GLY A 268 -0.01 20.26 5.06
N THR A 269 1.12 19.77 4.54
CA THR A 269 1.94 18.70 5.17
C THR A 269 2.83 19.15 6.34
N HIS A 270 2.96 20.47 6.54
CA HIS A 270 3.81 21.10 7.56
C HIS A 270 5.29 20.71 7.52
N ASP A 271 5.79 20.03 6.48
CA ASP A 271 7.15 19.50 6.37
C ASP A 271 8.26 20.53 6.66
N GLU A 272 8.18 21.70 6.03
CA GLU A 272 9.14 22.79 6.19
C GLU A 272 9.00 23.48 7.55
N ARG A 273 7.77 23.64 8.05
CA ARG A 273 7.51 24.22 9.38
C ARG A 273 8.06 23.33 10.49
N THR A 274 7.92 22.01 10.34
CA THR A 274 8.43 21.02 11.28
C THR A 274 9.94 20.97 11.28
N HIS A 275 10.56 21.01 10.10
CA HIS A 275 12.01 21.14 9.99
C HIS A 275 12.52 22.43 10.66
N GLN A 276 11.84 23.55 10.44
CA GLN A 276 12.19 24.84 11.06
C GLN A 276 12.00 24.85 12.57
N TYR A 277 10.92 24.25 13.09
CA TYR A 277 10.64 24.18 14.52
C TYR A 277 11.76 23.49 15.31
N PHE A 278 12.27 22.37 14.78
CA PHE A 278 13.34 21.60 15.43
C PHE A 278 14.75 22.07 15.07
N LYS A 279 14.89 23.08 14.20
CA LYS A 279 16.20 23.59 13.80
C LYS A 279 16.96 24.15 15.01
N GLY A 280 18.16 23.63 15.23
CA GLY A 280 18.99 24.01 16.38
C GLY A 280 18.64 23.30 17.69
N THR A 281 17.68 22.38 17.67
CA THR A 281 17.42 21.45 18.78
C THR A 281 18.15 20.13 18.57
N PRO A 282 18.28 19.26 19.60
CA PRO A 282 18.84 17.91 19.43
C PRO A 282 17.95 16.94 18.62
N VAL A 283 16.70 17.30 18.31
CA VAL A 283 15.79 16.49 17.49
C VAL A 283 16.28 16.45 16.05
N LYS A 284 16.45 15.26 15.49
CA LYS A 284 16.90 15.08 14.09
C LYS A 284 15.70 14.91 13.17
N VAL A 285 15.51 15.86 12.25
CA VAL A 285 14.44 15.81 11.25
C VAL A 285 14.99 15.36 9.90
N LYS A 286 14.39 14.31 9.32
CA LYS A 286 14.63 13.85 7.96
C LYS A 286 13.41 14.15 7.08
N LYS A 287 13.61 14.95 6.04
CA LYS A 287 12.64 15.08 4.95
C LYS A 287 12.86 13.95 3.94
N ALA A 288 11.85 13.12 3.75
CA ALA A 288 11.93 11.94 2.88
C ALA A 288 11.28 12.25 1.53
N PRO A 289 12.06 12.46 0.46
CA PRO A 289 11.49 12.69 -0.86
C PRO A 289 10.89 11.41 -1.44
N ARG A 290 9.89 11.59 -2.29
CA ARG A 290 9.30 10.53 -3.09
C ARG A 290 9.32 10.92 -4.56
N VAL A 291 10.34 10.45 -5.28
CA VAL A 291 10.53 10.78 -6.70
C VAL A 291 9.95 9.67 -7.57
N GLY A 292 9.14 10.06 -8.56
CA GLY A 292 8.64 9.17 -9.61
C GLY A 292 9.73 8.62 -10.55
N GLY A 293 9.35 7.89 -11.60
CA GLY A 293 10.25 7.46 -12.69
C GLY A 293 10.79 8.61 -13.57
N LYS A 294 11.59 8.27 -14.60
CA LYS A 294 12.22 9.26 -15.51
C LYS A 294 11.21 10.23 -16.16
N TRP A 295 9.99 9.77 -16.48
CA TRP A 295 8.91 10.61 -17.05
C TRP A 295 8.16 11.42 -15.98
N ASP A 296 8.06 10.90 -14.76
CA ASP A 296 7.46 11.57 -13.61
C ASP A 296 8.32 12.76 -13.11
N LYS A 297 9.54 12.96 -13.65
CA LYS A 297 10.31 14.20 -13.42
C LYS A 297 9.63 15.43 -14.05
N LEU A 298 8.76 15.24 -15.06
CA LEU A 298 7.98 16.32 -15.66
C LEU A 298 6.75 16.68 -14.80
N PHE A 299 6.21 15.71 -14.07
CA PHE A 299 5.10 15.84 -13.10
C PHE A 299 5.62 15.64 -11.67
N LYS A 300 6.52 16.53 -11.23
CA LYS A 300 7.08 16.49 -9.86
C LYS A 300 5.93 16.47 -8.84
N ALA A 301 5.79 15.37 -8.11
CA ALA A 301 4.82 15.05 -7.05
C ALA A 301 3.48 14.41 -7.50
N VAL A 302 3.48 13.08 -7.68
CA VAL A 302 2.24 12.26 -7.73
C VAL A 302 2.17 11.24 -6.58
N TYR A 303 3.29 10.95 -5.89
CA TYR A 303 3.34 9.96 -4.83
C TYR A 303 3.97 10.53 -3.56
N THR A 304 3.48 10.09 -2.40
CA THR A 304 3.94 10.54 -1.08
C THR A 304 4.56 9.40 -0.27
N HIS A 305 5.25 9.73 0.82
CA HIS A 305 5.42 8.76 1.91
C HIS A 305 4.21 8.89 2.83
N HIS A 306 3.42 7.83 2.96
CA HIS A 306 2.14 7.87 3.68
C HIS A 306 2.10 7.06 4.98
N GLN A 307 3.23 6.48 5.39
CA GLN A 307 3.34 5.72 6.65
C GLN A 307 3.25 6.66 7.86
N LYS A 308 2.36 6.35 8.80
CA LYS A 308 2.25 7.03 10.10
C LYS A 308 2.69 6.08 11.20
N CYS A 309 3.64 6.50 12.02
CA CYS A 309 4.13 5.71 13.13
C CYS A 309 4.77 6.55 14.25
N VAL A 310 4.63 6.07 15.49
CA VAL A 310 5.45 6.50 16.62
C VAL A 310 6.06 5.25 17.24
N ILE A 311 7.37 5.23 17.43
CA ILE A 311 8.13 4.08 17.93
C ILE A 311 8.96 4.54 19.09
N CYS A 312 8.82 3.89 20.24
CA CYS A 312 9.55 4.27 21.44
C CYS A 312 9.87 3.04 22.30
N ASP A 313 10.90 3.16 23.13
CA ASP A 313 11.12 2.25 24.25
C ASP A 313 10.27 2.67 25.46
N THR A 314 9.96 1.72 26.34
CA THR A 314 9.41 1.98 27.67
C THR A 314 10.08 1.07 28.69
N PRO A 315 10.34 1.53 29.93
CA PRO A 315 10.72 0.67 31.04
C PRO A 315 9.76 -0.52 31.20
N ALA A 316 10.31 -1.72 31.40
CA ALA A 316 9.51 -2.88 31.75
C ALA A 316 8.91 -2.69 33.16
N SER A 317 7.61 -2.96 33.29
CA SER A 317 6.86 -2.78 34.53
C SER A 317 7.08 -3.91 35.56
N ASP A 318 7.83 -4.95 35.21
CA ASP A 318 8.05 -6.16 36.02
C ASP A 318 9.26 -6.07 36.97
N GLY A 319 9.92 -4.90 37.04
CA GLY A 319 11.08 -4.68 37.90
C GLY A 319 12.37 -5.36 37.41
N SER A 320 12.37 -5.99 36.23
CA SER A 320 13.55 -6.61 35.61
C SER A 320 14.62 -5.59 35.19
N GLY A 321 14.26 -4.31 35.11
CA GLY A 321 15.10 -3.27 34.51
C GLY A 321 15.19 -3.35 32.98
N GLY A 322 14.45 -4.26 32.34
CA GLY A 322 14.37 -4.41 30.88
C GLY A 322 13.60 -3.27 30.19
N LEU A 323 13.64 -3.24 28.86
CA LEU A 323 12.96 -2.25 28.03
C LEU A 323 12.07 -2.88 26.97
N LYS A 324 10.80 -2.50 26.93
CA LYS A 324 9.88 -2.93 25.89
C LYS A 324 9.88 -1.91 24.75
N VAL A 325 9.85 -2.38 23.52
CA VAL A 325 9.63 -1.53 22.35
C VAL A 325 8.16 -1.56 21.97
N MET A 326 7.60 -0.37 21.76
CA MET A 326 6.22 -0.17 21.30
C MET A 326 6.24 0.57 19.97
N ALA A 327 5.34 0.19 19.07
CA ALA A 327 5.11 0.90 17.82
C ALA A 327 3.63 1.17 17.65
N PHE A 328 3.29 2.45 17.59
CA PHE A 328 1.98 2.95 17.19
C PHE A 328 1.98 3.11 15.67
N LEU A 329 0.98 2.56 14.99
CA LEU A 329 0.81 2.66 13.53
C LEU A 329 -0.67 2.54 13.13
N GLY A 330 -1.06 3.23 12.06
CA GLY A 330 -2.47 3.30 11.62
C GLY A 330 -2.71 4.42 10.61
N GLY A 331 -3.93 4.95 10.57
CA GLY A 331 -4.33 6.07 9.71
C GLY A 331 -4.05 7.46 10.29
N ILE A 332 -3.94 7.57 11.62
CA ILE A 332 -3.82 8.86 12.32
C ILE A 332 -2.39 9.44 12.25
N ASP A 333 -2.21 10.56 11.56
CA ASP A 333 -1.00 11.41 11.61
C ASP A 333 -0.98 12.29 12.87
N LEU A 334 0.21 12.66 13.36
CA LEU A 334 0.36 13.64 14.44
C LEU A 334 0.25 15.08 13.91
N THR A 335 -0.92 15.45 13.41
CA THR A 335 -1.18 16.73 12.72
C THR A 335 -2.58 17.28 13.00
N ASP A 336 -2.90 18.39 12.35
CA ASP A 336 -4.13 19.17 12.49
C ASP A 336 -5.38 18.36 12.13
N GLY A 337 -6.48 18.57 12.86
CA GLY A 337 -7.79 17.97 12.57
C GLY A 337 -7.95 16.49 12.90
N ARG A 338 -6.88 15.81 13.32
CA ARG A 338 -6.89 14.35 13.58
C ARG A 338 -7.37 14.00 14.98
N TYR A 339 -7.36 14.95 15.91
CA TYR A 339 -7.96 14.72 17.21
C TYR A 339 -9.48 14.72 17.07
N ASP A 340 -10.10 13.61 17.43
CA ASP A 340 -11.53 13.49 17.57
C ASP A 340 -11.85 12.37 18.57
N THR A 341 -13.12 12.23 18.86
CA THR A 341 -13.72 11.17 19.68
C THR A 341 -14.91 10.59 18.94
N ALA A 342 -15.37 9.40 19.34
CA ALA A 342 -16.52 8.70 18.74
C ALA A 342 -17.83 9.52 18.67
N GLU A 343 -17.95 10.65 19.39
CA GLU A 343 -19.09 11.56 19.28
C GLU A 343 -19.12 12.37 17.97
N HIS A 344 -17.97 12.54 17.30
CA HIS A 344 -17.81 13.22 16.01
C HIS A 344 -18.63 14.51 15.86
N THR A 345 -18.58 15.35 16.90
CA THR A 345 -19.42 16.54 16.98
C THR A 345 -19.10 17.55 15.87
N LEU A 346 -20.14 18.06 15.20
CA LEU A 346 -19.99 19.04 14.12
C LEU A 346 -19.78 20.48 14.63
N PHE A 347 -20.38 20.83 15.76
CA PHE A 347 -20.50 22.23 16.23
C PHE A 347 -20.16 22.45 17.71
N SER A 348 -20.50 21.51 18.60
CA SER A 348 -20.45 21.73 20.06
C SER A 348 -19.04 21.91 20.63
N THR A 349 -18.01 21.51 19.90
CA THR A 349 -16.61 21.55 20.33
C THR A 349 -15.80 22.68 19.69
N LEU A 350 -16.43 23.50 18.83
CA LEU A 350 -15.77 24.58 18.08
C LEU A 350 -15.19 25.68 18.98
N GLU A 351 -15.85 25.99 20.10
CA GLU A 351 -15.35 26.95 21.10
C GLU A 351 -14.50 26.29 22.19
N GLY A 352 -14.33 24.96 22.15
CA GLY A 352 -13.64 24.16 23.15
C GLY A 352 -12.39 23.47 22.59
N ILE A 353 -12.35 22.13 22.67
CA ILE A 353 -11.20 21.29 22.31
C ILE A 353 -10.72 21.46 20.85
N HIS A 354 -11.59 21.92 19.94
CA HIS A 354 -11.28 22.19 18.54
C HIS A 354 -11.08 23.68 18.22
N ALA A 355 -11.11 24.60 19.19
CA ALA A 355 -10.99 26.04 18.92
C ALA A 355 -9.64 26.41 18.27
N GLU A 356 -8.55 25.77 18.70
CA GLU A 356 -7.22 25.95 18.12
C GLU A 356 -6.90 24.94 17.01
N ASP A 357 -7.82 24.02 16.68
CA ASP A 357 -7.62 22.88 15.78
C ASP A 357 -8.85 22.63 14.90
N PHE A 358 -9.51 23.71 14.47
CA PHE A 358 -10.63 23.63 13.55
C PHE A 358 -10.15 23.12 12.20
N TYR A 359 -10.76 22.03 11.73
CA TYR A 359 -10.45 21.41 10.46
C TYR A 359 -11.68 21.33 9.57
N GLN A 360 -11.58 21.91 8.38
CA GLN A 360 -12.59 21.88 7.33
C GLN A 360 -11.92 22.30 6.00
N PRO A 361 -11.64 21.37 5.08
CA PRO A 361 -10.97 21.65 3.83
C PRO A 361 -11.89 22.27 2.77
N VAL A 362 -13.22 22.20 2.95
CA VAL A 362 -14.19 22.85 2.06
C VAL A 362 -14.18 24.36 2.29
N GLN A 363 -14.04 25.13 1.21
CA GLN A 363 -13.95 26.59 1.27
C GLN A 363 -15.27 27.24 1.73
N GLY A 364 -15.16 28.42 2.35
CA GLY A 364 -16.32 29.23 2.76
C GLY A 364 -16.90 28.86 4.12
N ILE A 365 -16.40 27.81 4.77
CA ILE A 365 -16.81 27.42 6.12
C ILE A 365 -15.82 27.99 7.15
N SER A 366 -16.33 28.61 8.22
CA SER A 366 -15.49 29.25 9.24
C SER A 366 -15.60 28.57 10.61
N PRO A 367 -14.54 28.61 11.44
CA PRO A 367 -14.54 28.05 12.80
C PRO A 367 -15.67 28.59 13.69
N LYS A 368 -16.18 29.79 13.38
CA LYS A 368 -17.25 30.43 14.15
C LYS A 368 -18.63 29.78 13.93
N HIS A 369 -18.88 29.22 12.75
CA HIS A 369 -20.19 28.68 12.39
C HIS A 369 -20.16 27.17 12.14
N GLY A 370 -18.99 26.62 11.80
CA GLY A 370 -18.85 25.22 11.40
C GLY A 370 -19.64 24.88 10.13
N PRO A 371 -19.85 23.58 9.86
CA PRO A 371 -19.37 22.45 10.66
C PRO A 371 -17.85 22.25 10.51
N ARG A 372 -17.18 21.74 11.57
CA ARG A 372 -15.88 21.07 11.35
C ARG A 372 -16.12 19.78 10.56
N GLU A 373 -15.09 19.25 9.93
CA GLU A 373 -15.08 17.88 9.42
C GLU A 373 -14.61 16.93 10.53
N PRO A 374 -15.49 16.11 11.13
CA PRO A 374 -15.09 15.07 12.08
C PRO A 374 -14.08 14.09 11.48
N TRP A 375 -13.26 13.48 12.32
CA TRP A 375 -12.19 12.59 11.88
C TRP A 375 -12.34 11.21 12.55
N GLU A 376 -13.14 10.33 11.94
CA GLU A 376 -13.15 8.90 12.27
C GLU A 376 -11.91 8.25 11.64
N ASP A 377 -11.12 7.54 12.44
CA ASP A 377 -9.93 6.84 11.96
C ASP A 377 -9.49 5.75 12.95
N ILE A 378 -8.69 4.80 12.48
CA ILE A 378 -8.24 3.63 13.26
C ILE A 378 -6.73 3.64 13.41
N HIS A 379 -6.27 3.27 14.62
CA HIS A 379 -4.85 3.11 14.93
C HIS A 379 -4.62 1.85 15.78
N CYS A 380 -3.38 1.39 15.87
CA CYS A 380 -3.02 0.34 16.80
C CYS A 380 -1.66 0.59 17.45
N CYS A 381 -1.40 -0.06 18.57
CA CYS A 381 -0.09 -0.19 19.17
C CYS A 381 0.29 -1.67 19.25
N VAL A 382 1.42 -2.01 18.65
CA VAL A 382 2.03 -3.33 18.76
C VAL A 382 3.21 -3.27 19.72
N VAL A 383 3.35 -4.29 20.57
CA VAL A 383 4.42 -4.39 21.56
C VAL A 383 5.25 -5.65 21.30
N GLY A 384 6.57 -5.53 21.49
CA GLY A 384 7.52 -6.64 21.35
C GLY A 384 8.06 -6.76 19.92
N ARG A 385 8.26 -8.00 19.45
CA ARG A 385 8.90 -8.27 18.14
C ARG A 385 8.26 -7.55 16.94
N PRO A 386 6.93 -7.45 16.80
CA PRO A 386 6.34 -6.68 15.71
C PRO A 386 6.70 -5.19 15.76
N ALA A 387 6.93 -4.62 16.95
CA ALA A 387 7.39 -3.24 17.07
C ALA A 387 8.82 -3.06 16.53
N LEU A 388 9.66 -4.10 16.67
CA LEU A 388 10.98 -4.11 16.03
C LEU A 388 10.89 -4.16 14.51
N ASP A 389 9.93 -4.86 13.93
CA ASP A 389 9.72 -4.89 12.49
C ASP A 389 9.37 -3.48 11.97
N VAL A 390 8.47 -2.77 12.68
CA VAL A 390 8.12 -1.37 12.38
C VAL A 390 9.34 -0.44 12.54
N LYS A 391 10.16 -0.66 13.58
CA LYS A 391 11.43 0.05 13.80
C LYS A 391 12.42 -0.20 12.66
N GLN A 392 12.57 -1.45 12.24
CA GLN A 392 13.45 -1.81 11.12
C GLN A 392 13.01 -1.12 9.83
N ASN A 393 11.70 -1.10 9.54
CA ASN A 393 11.16 -0.33 8.41
C ASN A 393 11.54 1.15 8.48
N PHE A 394 11.46 1.77 9.67
CA PHE A 394 11.88 3.16 9.86
C PHE A 394 13.39 3.34 9.59
N GLU A 395 14.23 2.47 10.14
CA GLU A 395 15.70 2.53 10.00
C GLU A 395 16.16 2.31 8.56
N GLU A 396 15.56 1.36 7.84
CA GLU A 396 15.81 1.15 6.40
C GLU A 396 15.53 2.42 5.59
N ARG A 397 14.41 3.11 5.88
CA ARG A 397 14.06 4.39 5.25
C ARG A 397 14.96 5.53 5.73
N ASN A 398 15.48 5.45 6.95
CA ASN A 398 16.36 6.47 7.52
C ASN A 398 17.78 6.42 6.92
N GLY A 399 18.16 5.32 6.27
CA GLY A 399 19.50 5.09 5.74
C GLY A 399 20.40 4.28 6.67
N GLY A 400 19.80 3.52 7.58
CA GLY A 400 20.50 2.64 8.51
C GLY A 400 20.07 2.85 9.97
N ARG A 401 20.65 2.00 10.84
CA ARG A 401 20.43 2.07 12.29
C ARG A 401 21.00 3.36 12.87
N SER A 402 20.26 3.96 13.78
CA SER A 402 20.71 5.18 14.50
C SER A 402 21.18 4.90 15.91
N LEU A 403 20.87 3.70 16.43
CA LEU A 403 21.35 3.19 17.70
C LEU A 403 22.13 1.88 17.51
N PRO A 404 23.11 1.58 18.38
CA PRO A 404 23.80 0.29 18.36
C PRO A 404 22.84 -0.90 18.59
N PRO A 405 23.13 -2.08 18.01
CA PRO A 405 22.26 -3.27 18.08
C PRO A 405 21.88 -3.70 19.50
N GLU A 406 22.78 -3.54 20.46
CA GLU A 406 22.64 -3.93 21.86
C GLU A 406 21.60 -3.10 22.64
N PHE A 407 21.11 -1.98 22.07
CA PHE A 407 20.10 -1.14 22.74
C PHE A 407 18.66 -1.64 22.60
N CYS A 408 18.43 -2.70 21.80
CA CYS A 408 17.12 -3.33 21.61
C CYS A 408 17.29 -4.83 21.25
N SER A 409 17.65 -5.68 22.21
CA SER A 409 17.73 -7.13 21.94
C SER A 409 16.32 -7.77 21.99
N PRO A 410 16.07 -8.88 21.27
CA PRO A 410 14.83 -9.64 21.40
C PRO A 410 14.54 -10.13 22.83
N GLU A 411 15.57 -10.21 23.68
CA GLU A 411 15.48 -10.66 25.07
C GLU A 411 14.84 -9.60 25.99
N ASP A 412 14.87 -8.32 25.59
CA ASP A 412 14.29 -7.21 26.35
C ASP A 412 12.76 -7.04 26.17
N MET A 413 12.13 -7.85 25.29
CA MET A 413 10.83 -7.52 24.68
C MET A 413 9.59 -7.72 25.54
N GLY A 414 9.69 -8.47 26.64
CA GLY A 414 8.54 -8.78 27.49
C GLY A 414 7.41 -9.47 26.73
N ASP A 415 7.77 -10.40 25.82
CA ASP A 415 6.84 -11.30 25.13
C ASP A 415 5.97 -12.01 26.18
N VAL A 416 4.68 -12.13 25.89
CA VAL A 416 3.73 -12.86 26.74
C VAL A 416 3.70 -14.32 26.33
N SER A 417 3.36 -15.21 27.26
CA SER A 417 3.23 -16.63 26.94
C SER A 417 2.32 -16.81 25.72
N ALA A 418 2.74 -17.64 24.77
CA ALA A 418 1.90 -17.98 23.61
C ALA A 418 0.60 -18.71 24.03
N ASP A 419 0.59 -19.28 25.24
CA ASP A 419 -0.59 -19.93 25.84
C ASP A 419 -1.52 -18.93 26.55
N ASP A 420 -1.15 -17.65 26.64
CA ASP A 420 -2.03 -16.62 27.18
C ASP A 420 -3.20 -16.38 26.19
N PRO A 421 -4.47 -16.53 26.62
CA PRO A 421 -5.63 -16.32 25.75
C PRO A 421 -5.75 -14.88 25.23
N LYS A 422 -5.04 -13.92 25.83
CA LYS A 422 -4.95 -12.52 25.38
C LYS A 422 -3.74 -12.26 24.48
N SER A 423 -2.96 -13.28 24.14
CA SER A 423 -1.82 -13.15 23.23
C SER A 423 -2.30 -12.96 21.79
N TRP A 424 -1.48 -12.25 21.01
CA TRP A 424 -1.73 -11.99 19.60
C TRP A 424 -0.66 -12.64 18.74
N ASN A 425 -1.07 -13.06 17.55
CA ASN A 425 -0.15 -13.33 16.45
C ASN A 425 -0.17 -12.14 15.51
N VAL A 426 0.99 -11.55 15.22
CA VAL A 426 1.10 -10.30 14.47
C VAL A 426 2.13 -10.45 13.38
N GLN A 427 1.78 -10.01 12.17
CA GLN A 427 2.67 -9.93 11.02
C GLN A 427 2.60 -8.51 10.45
N ILE A 428 3.75 -7.88 10.24
CA ILE A 428 3.83 -6.52 9.67
C ILE A 428 3.93 -6.60 8.15
N PHE A 429 3.21 -5.72 7.46
CA PHE A 429 3.16 -5.62 6.00
C PHE A 429 3.50 -4.20 5.54
N ARG A 430 3.97 -4.05 4.30
CA ARG A 430 4.23 -2.73 3.71
C ARG A 430 4.03 -2.67 2.20
N SER A 431 3.91 -1.44 1.72
CA SER A 431 3.98 -1.06 0.31
C SER A 431 5.15 -0.11 0.13
N ILE A 432 6.26 -0.60 -0.43
CA ILE A 432 7.50 0.17 -0.58
C ILE A 432 8.32 -0.31 -1.78
N ASP A 433 9.25 0.49 -2.28
CA ASP A 433 10.11 0.08 -3.39
C ASP A 433 11.56 0.52 -3.22
N ALA A 434 12.41 0.06 -4.13
CA ALA A 434 13.85 0.26 -4.10
C ALA A 434 14.30 1.73 -4.21
N ARG A 435 13.38 2.70 -4.34
CA ARG A 435 13.69 4.14 -4.25
C ARG A 435 13.66 4.66 -2.81
N SER A 436 13.09 3.88 -1.90
CA SER A 436 12.84 4.29 -0.52
C SER A 436 13.58 3.42 0.50
N VAL A 437 13.96 2.20 0.11
CA VAL A 437 14.78 1.29 0.89
C VAL A 437 15.72 0.52 -0.03
N GLU A 438 16.81 0.00 0.51
CA GLU A 438 17.65 -0.98 -0.16
C GLU A 438 17.12 -2.38 0.15
N PHE A 439 16.92 -3.20 -0.89
CA PHE A 439 16.47 -4.57 -0.75
C PHE A 439 17.63 -5.54 -0.90
N ASP A 440 17.61 -6.61 -0.11
CA ASP A 440 18.51 -7.75 -0.25
C ASP A 440 18.39 -8.34 -1.67
N PRO A 441 19.48 -8.40 -2.45
CA PRO A 441 19.52 -8.98 -3.79
C PRO A 441 18.98 -10.41 -3.87
N GLU A 442 19.18 -11.26 -2.85
CA GLU A 442 18.76 -12.67 -2.88
C GLU A 442 17.25 -12.81 -2.76
N ALA A 443 16.62 -12.00 -1.92
CA ALA A 443 15.18 -12.03 -1.70
C ALA A 443 14.37 -11.38 -2.85
N ARG A 444 15.03 -10.72 -3.82
CA ARG A 444 14.43 -10.29 -5.10
C ARG A 444 13.90 -11.44 -5.94
N ALA A 445 14.41 -12.66 -5.75
CA ALA A 445 14.05 -13.83 -6.55
C ALA A 445 12.72 -14.49 -6.16
N HIS A 446 12.21 -14.25 -4.94
CA HIS A 446 11.13 -15.07 -4.39
C HIS A 446 9.96 -14.29 -3.75
N SER A 447 10.22 -13.15 -3.11
CA SER A 447 9.20 -12.43 -2.30
C SER A 447 8.95 -10.97 -2.73
N LEU A 448 9.71 -10.46 -3.70
CA LEU A 448 9.56 -9.10 -4.22
C LEU A 448 9.03 -9.12 -5.65
N TRP A 449 8.20 -8.13 -5.97
CA TRP A 449 7.72 -7.93 -7.31
C TRP A 449 8.67 -7.03 -8.10
N ILE A 450 9.05 -7.44 -9.31
CA ILE A 450 9.91 -6.65 -10.19
C ILE A 450 9.06 -5.95 -11.24
N LYS A 451 9.07 -4.61 -11.24
CA LYS A 451 8.41 -3.77 -12.25
C LYS A 451 9.44 -2.84 -12.90
N LYS A 452 9.69 -3.02 -14.21
CA LYS A 452 10.68 -2.23 -14.96
C LYS A 452 12.07 -2.25 -14.28
N GLY A 453 12.52 -3.41 -13.82
CA GLY A 453 13.79 -3.60 -13.11
C GLY A 453 13.83 -3.09 -11.66
N ARG A 454 12.76 -2.46 -11.18
CA ARG A 454 12.64 -1.99 -9.80
C ARG A 454 11.98 -3.05 -8.95
N ALA A 455 12.60 -3.39 -7.83
CA ALA A 455 11.98 -4.22 -6.81
C ALA A 455 10.95 -3.42 -6.02
N ILE A 456 9.81 -4.05 -5.77
CA ILE A 456 8.64 -3.51 -5.10
C ILE A 456 8.15 -4.57 -4.11
N GLU A 457 7.99 -4.17 -2.86
CA GLU A 457 7.23 -4.92 -1.90
C GLU A 457 5.79 -4.42 -1.89
N ARG A 458 4.84 -5.36 -1.95
CA ARG A 458 3.39 -5.10 -1.97
C ARG A 458 2.66 -5.99 -0.97
N SER A 459 3.31 -6.34 0.13
CA SER A 459 2.83 -7.32 1.10
C SER A 459 1.49 -6.90 1.73
N ILE A 460 1.16 -5.60 1.77
CA ILE A 460 -0.18 -5.12 2.13
C ILE A 460 -1.24 -5.68 1.18
N GLN A 461 -1.06 -5.54 -0.14
CA GLN A 461 -2.02 -6.06 -1.11
C GLN A 461 -2.15 -7.58 -1.00
N ASP A 462 -1.01 -8.28 -0.85
CA ASP A 462 -1.00 -9.74 -0.74
C ASP A 462 -1.73 -10.22 0.53
N ALA A 463 -1.58 -9.49 1.65
CA ALA A 463 -2.30 -9.75 2.89
C ALA A 463 -3.81 -9.52 2.76
N TYR A 464 -4.24 -8.43 2.12
CA TYR A 464 -5.66 -8.20 1.80
C TYR A 464 -6.25 -9.36 1.02
N ILE A 465 -5.59 -9.76 -0.08
CA ILE A 465 -6.05 -10.88 -0.93
C ILE A 465 -6.12 -12.18 -0.12
N HIS A 466 -5.11 -12.48 0.68
CA HIS A 466 -5.05 -13.69 1.51
C HIS A 466 -6.18 -13.75 2.54
N HIS A 467 -6.46 -12.63 3.23
CA HIS A 467 -7.48 -12.58 4.26
C HIS A 467 -8.91 -12.53 3.69
N ILE A 468 -9.12 -11.92 2.52
CA ILE A 468 -10.40 -12.01 1.78
C ILE A 468 -10.68 -13.48 1.43
N ARG A 469 -9.74 -14.13 0.75
CA ARG A 469 -9.86 -15.51 0.26
C ARG A 469 -10.08 -16.56 1.35
N ARG A 470 -9.64 -16.30 2.59
CA ARG A 470 -9.82 -17.24 3.71
C ARG A 470 -11.05 -16.94 4.57
N SER A 471 -11.69 -15.79 4.37
CA SER A 471 -12.83 -15.35 5.18
C SER A 471 -14.02 -16.30 4.99
N LYS A 472 -14.78 -16.53 6.08
CA LYS A 472 -15.84 -17.55 6.09
C LYS A 472 -17.24 -17.01 6.37
N ARG A 473 -17.34 -15.83 6.98
CA ARG A 473 -18.61 -15.30 7.51
C ARG A 473 -18.88 -13.91 6.99
N PHE A 474 -17.98 -12.98 7.22
CA PHE A 474 -18.12 -11.63 6.70
C PHE A 474 -16.78 -10.93 6.54
N LEU A 475 -16.81 -9.82 5.82
CA LEU A 475 -15.75 -8.81 5.80
C LEU A 475 -16.32 -7.47 6.27
N TYR A 476 -15.51 -6.74 7.02
CA TYR A 476 -15.78 -5.36 7.38
C TYR A 476 -14.57 -4.53 6.99
N ILE A 477 -14.78 -3.47 6.22
CA ILE A 477 -13.72 -2.59 5.70
C ILE A 477 -14.13 -1.15 5.97
N GLU A 478 -13.31 -0.43 6.73
CA GLU A 478 -13.28 1.03 6.73
C GLU A 478 -12.09 1.48 5.91
N ASN A 479 -12.31 2.37 4.93
CA ASN A 479 -11.23 2.92 4.12
C ASN A 479 -11.53 4.32 3.60
N GLN A 480 -10.50 5.16 3.48
CA GLN A 480 -10.64 6.47 2.85
C GLN A 480 -10.97 6.36 1.35
N TYR A 481 -10.50 5.30 0.68
CA TYR A 481 -10.71 5.08 -0.74
C TYR A 481 -11.16 3.66 -1.04
N PHE A 482 -12.10 3.52 -1.97
CA PHE A 482 -12.50 2.22 -2.50
C PHE A 482 -12.56 2.23 -4.03
N VAL A 483 -11.37 2.23 -4.63
CA VAL A 483 -11.16 2.25 -6.08
C VAL A 483 -10.20 1.14 -6.43
N GLY A 484 -10.50 0.29 -7.42
CA GLY A 484 -9.55 -0.72 -7.85
C GLY A 484 -10.09 -1.73 -8.85
N SER A 485 -9.22 -2.64 -9.27
CA SER A 485 -9.51 -3.69 -10.24
C SER A 485 -10.02 -3.14 -11.58
N CYS A 486 -9.42 -2.06 -12.10
CA CYS A 486 -9.93 -1.37 -13.29
C CYS A 486 -10.09 -2.26 -14.53
N PHE A 487 -9.30 -3.33 -14.63
CA PHE A 487 -9.43 -4.33 -15.70
C PHE A 487 -10.80 -5.05 -15.73
N SER A 488 -11.62 -4.97 -14.68
CA SER A 488 -12.98 -5.53 -14.65
C SER A 488 -14.09 -4.50 -14.89
N TRP A 489 -13.74 -3.21 -14.97
CA TRP A 489 -14.70 -2.14 -15.22
C TRP A 489 -15.28 -2.23 -16.64
N ALA A 490 -16.46 -1.63 -16.85
CA ALA A 490 -17.07 -1.59 -18.18
C ALA A 490 -16.33 -0.61 -19.11
N GLU A 491 -15.84 0.48 -18.56
CA GLU A 491 -15.07 1.54 -19.22
C GLU A 491 -13.78 1.81 -18.42
N ASP A 492 -12.83 2.58 -18.98
CA ASP A 492 -11.59 2.98 -18.31
C ASP A 492 -10.72 1.82 -17.79
N GLN A 493 -10.69 0.70 -18.50
CA GLN A 493 -9.94 -0.49 -18.10
C GLN A 493 -8.42 -0.27 -18.00
N ASP A 494 -7.91 0.78 -18.64
CA ASP A 494 -6.51 1.19 -18.66
C ASP A 494 -6.16 2.28 -17.62
N ALA A 495 -7.10 2.68 -16.76
CA ALA A 495 -6.93 3.70 -15.71
C ALA A 495 -5.74 3.43 -14.74
N GLY A 496 -5.27 2.18 -14.67
CA GLY A 496 -4.05 1.81 -13.95
C GLY A 496 -4.26 1.38 -12.50
N ALA A 497 -5.50 1.38 -12.00
CA ALA A 497 -5.89 0.88 -10.67
C ALA A 497 -5.99 -0.66 -10.65
N VAL A 498 -4.87 -1.35 -10.87
CA VAL A 498 -4.81 -2.80 -11.14
C VAL A 498 -4.71 -3.71 -9.91
N HIS A 499 -4.84 -3.20 -8.68
CA HIS A 499 -4.86 -4.08 -7.50
C HIS A 499 -6.18 -4.86 -7.42
N LEU A 500 -6.16 -6.02 -6.76
CA LEU A 500 -7.24 -7.01 -6.85
C LEU A 500 -8.29 -6.92 -5.74
N VAL A 501 -8.17 -5.98 -4.81
CA VAL A 501 -8.98 -5.98 -3.58
C VAL A 501 -10.49 -5.98 -3.91
N PRO A 502 -11.03 -5.06 -4.73
CA PRO A 502 -12.45 -5.08 -5.10
C PRO A 502 -12.89 -6.37 -5.79
N VAL A 503 -12.16 -6.82 -6.82
CA VAL A 503 -12.54 -8.03 -7.56
C VAL A 503 -12.46 -9.30 -6.71
N GLU A 504 -11.53 -9.39 -5.75
CA GLU A 504 -11.42 -10.54 -4.85
C GLU A 504 -12.59 -10.57 -3.85
N ILE A 505 -13.03 -9.41 -3.36
CA ILE A 505 -14.25 -9.33 -2.52
C ILE A 505 -15.46 -9.83 -3.31
N ALA A 506 -15.69 -9.27 -4.51
CA ALA A 506 -16.83 -9.65 -5.34
C ALA A 506 -16.77 -11.13 -5.76
N ALA A 507 -15.61 -11.63 -6.18
CA ALA A 507 -15.43 -13.02 -6.55
C ALA A 507 -15.68 -13.97 -5.37
N HIS A 508 -15.23 -13.61 -4.17
CA HIS A 508 -15.46 -14.39 -2.96
C HIS A 508 -16.95 -14.42 -2.58
N ILE A 509 -17.65 -13.28 -2.67
CA ILE A 509 -19.12 -13.24 -2.51
C ILE A 509 -19.81 -14.15 -3.54
N CYS A 510 -19.42 -14.06 -4.81
CA CYS A 510 -19.99 -14.90 -5.87
C CYS A 510 -19.77 -16.39 -5.59
N GLU A 511 -18.60 -16.77 -5.06
CA GLU A 511 -18.33 -18.16 -4.63
C GLU A 511 -19.29 -18.60 -3.53
N LYS A 512 -19.51 -17.76 -2.50
CA LYS A 512 -20.43 -18.03 -1.40
C LYS A 512 -21.88 -18.15 -1.85
N ILE A 513 -22.33 -17.27 -2.74
CA ILE A 513 -23.65 -17.33 -3.36
C ILE A 513 -23.84 -18.67 -4.09
N ARG A 514 -22.90 -19.05 -4.95
CA ARG A 514 -22.95 -20.31 -5.71
C ARG A 514 -22.91 -21.55 -4.81
N ALA A 515 -22.22 -21.46 -3.67
CA ALA A 515 -22.16 -22.51 -2.66
C ALA A 515 -23.40 -22.55 -1.74
N GLY A 516 -24.29 -21.54 -1.80
CA GLY A 516 -25.40 -21.40 -0.86
C GLY A 516 -24.95 -21.12 0.57
N GLU A 517 -23.79 -20.49 0.76
CA GLU A 517 -23.23 -20.16 2.07
C GLU A 517 -23.56 -18.71 2.46
N GLU A 518 -23.98 -18.50 3.72
CA GLU A 518 -24.21 -17.16 4.26
C GLU A 518 -22.90 -16.37 4.36
N TYR A 519 -22.88 -15.21 3.71
CA TYR A 519 -21.72 -14.34 3.69
C TYR A 519 -22.08 -12.90 3.32
N ALA A 520 -21.47 -11.90 3.98
CA ALA A 520 -21.64 -10.49 3.65
C ALA A 520 -20.32 -9.70 3.72
N ALA A 521 -20.17 -8.66 2.92
CA ALA A 521 -19.10 -7.67 3.05
C ALA A 521 -19.71 -6.29 3.29
N TYR A 522 -19.19 -5.58 4.28
CA TYR A 522 -19.60 -4.22 4.66
C TYR A 522 -18.42 -3.28 4.39
N ILE A 523 -18.65 -2.24 3.58
CA ILE A 523 -17.62 -1.31 3.14
C ILE A 523 -18.02 0.11 3.50
N VAL A 524 -17.38 0.65 4.54
CA VAL A 524 -17.55 2.02 5.00
C VAL A 524 -16.47 2.90 4.35
N ILE A 525 -16.93 3.90 3.61
CA ILE A 525 -16.13 4.89 2.91
C ILE A 525 -16.67 6.29 3.20
N PRO A 526 -15.85 7.35 3.12
CA PRO A 526 -16.35 8.70 3.30
C PRO A 526 -17.40 9.04 2.23
N MET A 527 -18.31 9.95 2.57
CA MET A 527 -19.35 10.43 1.64
C MET A 527 -18.74 10.94 0.32
N PHE A 528 -17.58 11.61 0.42
CA PHE A 528 -16.70 11.95 -0.68
C PHE A 528 -15.26 12.06 -0.14
N PRO A 529 -14.24 11.85 -0.98
CA PRO A 529 -12.86 12.14 -0.62
C PRO A 529 -12.66 13.57 -0.15
N GLU A 530 -11.80 13.73 0.86
CA GLU A 530 -11.43 15.03 1.42
C GLU A 530 -11.10 16.08 0.34
N GLY A 531 -11.71 17.25 0.43
CA GLY A 531 -11.54 18.37 -0.50
C GLY A 531 -12.86 18.99 -0.93
N ASP A 532 -12.79 19.95 -1.86
CA ASP A 532 -13.99 20.50 -2.49
C ASP A 532 -14.66 19.40 -3.35
N PRO A 533 -15.92 19.00 -3.06
CA PRO A 533 -16.59 17.93 -3.79
C PRO A 533 -16.80 18.26 -5.28
N GLU A 534 -16.79 19.54 -5.66
CA GLU A 534 -16.91 19.96 -7.06
C GLU A 534 -15.56 19.96 -7.80
N SER A 535 -14.44 19.75 -7.11
CA SER A 535 -13.12 19.74 -7.73
C SER A 535 -12.94 18.57 -8.70
N GLU A 536 -12.17 18.80 -9.77
CA GLU A 536 -11.84 17.76 -10.77
C GLU A 536 -11.24 16.50 -10.15
N SER A 537 -10.38 16.66 -9.13
CA SER A 537 -9.76 15.53 -8.43
C SER A 537 -10.78 14.69 -7.66
N VAL A 538 -11.69 15.32 -6.91
CA VAL A 538 -12.71 14.59 -6.13
C VAL A 538 -13.70 13.90 -7.07
N GLN A 539 -14.14 14.59 -8.13
CA GLN A 539 -15.03 14.01 -9.15
C GLN A 539 -14.39 12.83 -9.88
N ALA A 540 -13.09 12.90 -10.22
CA ALA A 540 -12.39 11.77 -10.83
C ALA A 540 -12.31 10.54 -9.90
N ILE A 541 -12.06 10.74 -8.60
CA ILE A 541 -12.04 9.65 -7.62
C ILE A 541 -13.43 9.04 -7.47
N LEU A 542 -14.48 9.85 -7.37
CA LEU A 542 -15.86 9.38 -7.29
C LEU A 542 -16.28 8.60 -8.54
N HIS A 543 -15.85 9.02 -9.73
CA HIS A 543 -16.07 8.29 -10.98
C HIS A 543 -15.43 6.89 -10.94
N PHE A 544 -14.16 6.79 -10.54
CA PHE A 544 -13.49 5.50 -10.44
C PHE A 544 -14.03 4.61 -9.32
N GLN A 545 -14.51 5.20 -8.22
CA GLN A 545 -15.19 4.49 -7.15
C GLN A 545 -16.51 3.90 -7.65
N LYS A 546 -17.31 4.70 -8.38
CA LYS A 546 -18.53 4.23 -9.03
C LYS A 546 -18.25 3.06 -9.98
N ASN A 547 -17.26 3.17 -10.86
CA ASN A 547 -16.89 2.09 -11.79
C ASN A 547 -16.48 0.79 -11.04
N THR A 548 -15.79 0.95 -9.91
CA THR A 548 -15.42 -0.16 -9.03
C THR A 548 -16.67 -0.85 -8.46
N MET A 549 -17.59 -0.08 -7.87
CA MET A 549 -18.83 -0.60 -7.30
C MET A 549 -19.72 -1.26 -8.36
N GLU A 550 -19.90 -0.62 -9.52
CA GLU A 550 -20.69 -1.17 -10.64
C GLU A 550 -20.12 -2.50 -11.14
N SER A 551 -18.78 -2.63 -11.21
CA SER A 551 -18.13 -3.89 -11.56
C SER A 551 -18.45 -4.99 -10.54
N MET A 552 -18.37 -4.68 -9.24
CA MET A 552 -18.62 -5.66 -8.18
C MET A 552 -20.09 -6.09 -8.14
N TYR A 553 -21.02 -5.13 -8.16
CA TYR A 553 -22.46 -5.42 -8.14
C TYR A 553 -22.92 -6.20 -9.37
N ARG A 554 -22.34 -5.94 -10.54
CA ARG A 554 -22.62 -6.73 -11.75
C ARG A 554 -22.23 -8.20 -11.58
N MET A 555 -21.02 -8.47 -11.08
CA MET A 555 -20.56 -9.84 -10.80
C MET A 555 -21.48 -10.56 -9.81
N ILE A 556 -21.86 -9.88 -8.73
CA ILE A 556 -22.75 -10.44 -7.69
C ILE A 556 -24.14 -10.72 -8.27
N ALA A 557 -24.69 -9.78 -9.05
CA ALA A 557 -25.99 -9.95 -9.70
C ALA A 557 -25.98 -11.11 -10.72
N ASP A 558 -24.88 -11.31 -11.45
CA ASP A 558 -24.69 -12.48 -12.32
C ASP A 558 -24.74 -13.79 -11.51
N ALA A 559 -24.00 -13.86 -10.39
CA ALA A 559 -24.00 -15.06 -9.53
C ALA A 559 -25.38 -15.36 -8.91
N ILE A 560 -26.15 -14.34 -8.51
CA ILE A 560 -27.54 -14.50 -8.03
C ILE A 560 -28.45 -15.05 -9.14
N ARG A 561 -28.33 -14.51 -10.36
CA ARG A 561 -29.11 -15.01 -11.52
C ARG A 561 -28.78 -16.46 -11.86
N GLU A 562 -27.51 -16.86 -11.76
CA GLU A 562 -27.05 -18.22 -12.00
C GLU A 562 -27.67 -19.24 -11.03
N THR A 563 -27.86 -18.86 -9.76
CA THR A 563 -28.44 -19.74 -8.73
C THR A 563 -29.97 -19.70 -8.69
N GLY A 564 -30.58 -18.68 -9.29
CA GLY A 564 -32.04 -18.52 -9.36
C GLY A 564 -32.68 -18.13 -8.04
N THR A 565 -31.92 -17.52 -7.12
CA THR A 565 -32.45 -16.98 -5.85
C THR A 565 -33.13 -15.62 -6.06
N ASP A 566 -33.98 -15.23 -5.12
CA ASP A 566 -34.67 -13.92 -5.08
C ASP A 566 -33.90 -12.86 -4.27
N ALA A 567 -32.66 -13.15 -3.90
CA ALA A 567 -31.82 -12.26 -3.11
C ALA A 567 -31.45 -10.98 -3.87
N HIS A 568 -31.24 -9.89 -3.14
CA HIS A 568 -30.76 -8.63 -3.70
C HIS A 568 -29.22 -8.55 -3.57
N PRO A 569 -28.49 -7.92 -4.51
CA PRO A 569 -27.03 -7.78 -4.39
C PRO A 569 -26.57 -7.10 -3.08
N THR A 570 -27.38 -6.21 -2.51
CA THR A 570 -27.09 -5.54 -1.23
C THR A 570 -27.26 -6.44 -0.01
N ASP A 571 -27.80 -7.65 -0.16
CA ASP A 571 -27.82 -8.64 0.93
C ASP A 571 -26.42 -9.21 1.18
N PHE A 572 -25.50 -9.05 0.22
CA PHE A 572 -24.14 -9.59 0.25
C PHE A 572 -23.04 -8.52 0.27
N LEU A 573 -23.30 -7.34 -0.31
CA LEU A 573 -22.36 -6.23 -0.36
C LEU A 573 -23.07 -4.95 0.08
N CYS A 574 -22.68 -4.42 1.24
CA CYS A 574 -23.26 -3.25 1.88
C CYS A 574 -22.30 -2.07 1.84
#